data_AF-A0A7C4PEN2-F1
#
_entry.id   AF-A0A7C4PEN2-F1
#
_cell.length_a   1.000
_cell.length_b   1.000
_cell.length_c   1.000
_cell.angle_alpha   90.00
_cell.angle_beta   90.00
_cell.angle_gamma   90.00
#
_symmetry.space_group_name_H-M   'P 1'
#
loop_
_entity.id
_entity.type
_entity.pdbx_description
1 polymer ?
#
loop_
_entity_poly.entity_id
_entity_poly.type
_entity_poly.pdbx_seq_one_letter_code
_entity_poly.pdbx_strand_id
1 'polypeptide(L)'
;MPLWMRFLFILIGIALLLWLPVEERGVGGALAFAAGISFLGGLSLLWKFEHATSERRSFRQWVLYYGALGAGGGVMVSLIAMLLLAFKTGIHAHGLPDYTPEQVAAIIRQTPAWTFAGLALGLAGAVLRWRGDASRGG
;
A
#
# COMPACT_ATOMS: atom_id res chain seq x y z
N MET A 1 -8.96 1.81 -14.81
CA MET A 1 -8.32 0.73 -14.06
C MET A 1 -8.50 -0.55 -14.85
N PRO A 2 -7.41 -1.24 -15.22
CA PRO A 2 -7.47 -2.47 -16.01
C PRO A 2 -8.20 -3.58 -15.23
N LEU A 3 -8.76 -4.55 -15.96
CA LEU A 3 -9.60 -5.61 -15.40
C LEU A 3 -8.84 -6.47 -14.38
N TRP A 4 -7.57 -6.79 -14.64
CA TRP A 4 -6.74 -7.59 -13.73
C TRP A 4 -6.56 -6.92 -12.35
N MET A 5 -6.40 -5.59 -12.28
CA MET A 5 -6.30 -4.87 -11.00
C MET A 5 -7.60 -4.99 -10.20
N ARG A 6 -8.76 -4.96 -10.87
CA ARG A 6 -10.07 -5.15 -10.21
C ARG A 6 -10.14 -6.54 -9.57
N PHE A 7 -9.73 -7.58 -10.30
CA PHE A 7 -9.69 -8.94 -9.77
C PHE A 7 -8.74 -9.08 -8.59
N LEU A 8 -7.59 -8.40 -8.59
CA LEU A 8 -6.69 -8.40 -7.43
C LEU A 8 -7.32 -7.74 -6.20
N PHE A 9 -8.03 -6.62 -6.35
CA PHE A 9 -8.78 -6.03 -5.23
C PHE A 9 -9.88 -6.96 -4.70
N ILE A 10 -10.62 -7.61 -5.60
CA ILE A 10 -11.65 -8.59 -5.22
C ILE A 10 -11.02 -9.76 -4.47
N LEU A 11 -9.89 -10.27 -4.97
CA LEU A 11 -9.17 -11.38 -4.33
C LEU A 11 -8.66 -10.99 -2.94
N ILE A 12 -8.08 -9.79 -2.78
CA ILE A 12 -7.69 -9.27 -1.46
C ILE A 12 -8.90 -9.15 -0.54
N GLY A 13 -10.04 -8.64 -1.04
CA GLY A 13 -11.27 -8.54 -0.25
C GLY A 13 -11.79 -9.90 0.21
N ILE A 14 -11.81 -10.90 -0.68
CA ILE A 14 -12.19 -12.27 -0.33
C ILE A 14 -11.22 -12.85 0.71
N ALA A 15 -9.92 -12.72 0.48
CA ALA A 15 -8.91 -13.21 1.42
C ALA A 15 -9.02 -12.53 2.80
N LEU A 16 -9.33 -11.22 2.82
CA LEU A 16 -9.56 -10.48 4.06
C LEU A 16 -10.79 -11.02 4.81
N LEU A 17 -11.90 -11.27 4.11
CA LEU A 17 -13.11 -11.85 4.69
C LEU A 17 -12.87 -13.25 5.27
N LEU A 18 -12.06 -14.07 4.59
CA LEU A 18 -11.67 -15.40 5.08
C LEU A 18 -10.71 -15.33 6.27
N TRP A 19 -9.89 -14.27 6.37
CA TRP A 19 -8.95 -14.04 7.48
C TRP A 19 -9.60 -13.46 8.73
N LEU A 20 -10.71 -12.72 8.61
CA LEU A 20 -11.42 -12.13 9.75
C LEU A 20 -11.74 -13.15 10.87
N PRO A 21 -12.36 -14.32 10.60
CA PRO A 21 -12.71 -15.28 11.65
C PRO A 21 -11.51 -16.07 12.21
N VAL A 22 -10.31 -15.92 11.62
CA VAL A 22 -9.12 -16.65 12.09
C VAL A 22 -8.55 -15.93 13.30
N GLU A 23 -8.56 -16.58 14.46
CA GLU A 23 -7.90 -16.07 15.67
C GLU A 23 -6.38 -16.11 15.48
N GLU A 24 -5.75 -14.95 15.32
CA GLU A 24 -4.29 -14.81 15.27
C GLU A 24 -3.80 -13.88 16.38
N ARG A 25 -2.72 -14.27 17.05
CA ARG A 25 -2.09 -13.45 18.10
C ARG A 25 -1.06 -12.46 17.56
N GLY A 26 -0.71 -12.57 16.28
CA GLY A 26 0.30 -11.73 15.62
C GLY A 26 -0.34 -10.61 14.80
N VAL A 27 0.47 -9.62 14.40
CA VAL A 27 0.06 -8.52 13.51
C VAL A 27 0.36 -8.80 12.03
N GLY A 28 0.88 -10.00 11.73
CA GLY A 28 1.40 -10.35 10.41
C GLY A 28 0.34 -10.33 9.32
N GLY A 29 -0.86 -10.87 9.60
CA GLY A 29 -1.96 -10.87 8.65
C GLY A 29 -2.40 -9.45 8.28
N ALA A 30 -2.64 -8.62 9.31
CA ALA A 30 -3.01 -7.21 9.11
C ALA A 30 -1.96 -6.42 8.31
N LEU A 31 -0.66 -6.59 8.60
CA LEU A 31 0.42 -5.94 7.84
C LEU A 31 0.47 -6.40 6.38
N ALA A 32 0.29 -7.70 6.12
CA ALA A 32 0.28 -8.23 4.76
C ALA A 32 -0.89 -7.66 3.93
N PHE A 33 -2.10 -7.63 4.51
CA PHE A 33 -3.25 -7.01 3.85
C PHE A 33 -3.05 -5.50 3.64
N ALA A 34 -2.57 -4.78 4.65
CA ALA A 34 -2.32 -3.36 4.55
C ALA A 34 -1.28 -3.01 3.48
N ALA A 35 -0.21 -3.81 3.37
CA ALA A 35 0.80 -3.68 2.33
C ALA A 35 0.20 -3.94 0.94
N GLY A 36 -0.57 -5.01 0.78
CA GLY A 36 -1.25 -5.34 -0.48
C GLY A 36 -2.24 -4.26 -0.92
N ILE A 37 -3.08 -3.77 -0.01
CA ILE A 37 -4.05 -2.69 -0.28
C ILE A 37 -3.33 -1.40 -0.65
N SER A 38 -2.29 -1.02 0.11
CA SER A 38 -1.51 0.20 -0.16
C SER A 38 -0.81 0.14 -1.50
N PHE A 39 -0.23 -1.02 -1.83
CA PHE A 39 0.44 -1.25 -3.11
C PHE A 39 -0.52 -1.16 -4.29
N LEU A 40 -1.65 -1.89 -4.26
CA LEU A 40 -2.65 -1.83 -5.33
C LEU A 40 -3.31 -0.46 -5.44
N GLY A 41 -3.54 0.21 -4.31
CA GLY A 41 -4.04 1.59 -4.26
C GLY A 41 -3.07 2.55 -4.94
N GLY A 42 -1.78 2.46 -4.61
CA GLY A 42 -0.71 3.19 -5.27
C GLY A 42 -0.67 2.95 -6.77
N LEU A 43 -0.65 1.68 -7.22
CA LEU A 43 -0.69 1.34 -8.64
C LEU A 43 -1.92 1.88 -9.36
N SER A 44 -3.07 1.91 -8.69
CA SER A 44 -4.32 2.42 -9.26
C SER A 44 -4.28 3.94 -9.45
N LEU A 45 -3.72 4.67 -8.48
CA LEU A 45 -3.50 6.11 -8.60
C LEU A 45 -2.49 6.42 -9.69
N LEU A 46 -1.39 5.65 -9.75
CA LEU A 46 -0.39 5.77 -10.80
C LEU A 46 -0.99 5.57 -12.18
N TRP A 47 -1.76 4.50 -12.37
CA TRP A 47 -2.44 4.21 -13.64
C TRP A 47 -3.33 5.37 -14.07
N LYS A 48 -4.13 5.92 -13.15
CA LYS A 48 -4.99 7.09 -13.44
C LYS A 48 -4.16 8.30 -13.85
N PHE A 49 -3.07 8.58 -13.13
CA PHE A 49 -2.21 9.73 -13.39
C PHE A 49 -1.47 9.63 -14.73
N GLU A 50 -1.04 8.44 -15.13
CA GLU A 50 -0.39 8.23 -16.43
C GLU A 50 -1.35 8.34 -17.60
N HIS A 51 -2.62 7.95 -17.43
CA HIS A 51 -3.62 8.01 -18.50
C HIS A 51 -4.35 9.37 -18.55
N ALA A 52 -4.25 10.19 -17.50
CA ALA A 52 -4.90 11.49 -17.46
C ALA A 52 -4.15 12.58 -18.27
N THR A 53 -2.87 12.39 -18.59
CA THR A 53 -2.09 13.40 -19.34
C THR A 53 -1.34 12.75 -20.49
N SER A 54 -1.49 13.30 -21.70
CA SER A 54 -0.70 12.86 -22.88
C SER A 54 0.69 13.50 -22.94
N GLU A 55 0.98 14.47 -22.07
CA GLU A 55 2.22 15.23 -22.11
C GLU A 55 3.42 14.45 -21.59
N ARG A 56 4.57 14.65 -22.26
CA ARG A 56 5.86 14.15 -21.76
C ARG A 56 6.18 14.85 -20.44
N ARG A 57 6.56 14.05 -19.45
CA ARG A 57 6.99 14.56 -18.15
C ARG A 57 8.51 14.52 -18.04
N SER A 58 9.06 15.53 -17.39
CA SER A 58 10.47 15.58 -17.02
C SER A 58 10.81 14.50 -15.99
N PHE A 59 12.08 14.10 -15.92
CA PHE A 59 12.57 13.17 -14.89
C PHE A 59 12.23 13.64 -13.47
N ARG A 60 12.36 14.94 -13.21
CA ARG A 60 12.02 15.53 -11.90
C ARG A 60 10.55 15.33 -11.53
N GLN A 61 9.63 15.48 -12.48
CA GLN A 61 8.20 15.23 -12.25
C GLN A 61 7.93 13.76 -11.94
N TRP A 62 8.61 12.84 -12.65
CA TRP A 62 8.49 11.40 -12.36
C TRP A 62 9.00 11.06 -10.95
N VAL A 63 10.18 11.57 -10.58
CA VAL A 63 10.76 11.38 -9.24
C VAL A 63 9.84 11.90 -8.15
N LEU A 64 9.32 13.13 -8.30
CA LEU A 64 8.41 13.72 -7.31
C LEU A 64 7.13 12.91 -7.17
N TYR A 65 6.50 12.55 -8.28
CA TYR A 65 5.22 11.85 -8.25
C TYR A 65 5.36 10.43 -7.71
N TYR A 66 6.24 9.61 -8.30
CA TYR A 66 6.43 8.24 -7.86
C TYR A 66 7.03 8.16 -6.46
N GLY A 67 7.96 9.06 -6.13
CA GLY A 67 8.55 9.13 -4.79
C GLY A 67 7.51 9.48 -3.72
N ALA A 68 6.68 10.49 -3.96
CA ALA A 68 5.59 10.84 -3.05
C ALA A 68 4.55 9.72 -2.92
N LEU A 69 4.17 9.09 -4.04
CA LEU A 69 3.24 7.98 -4.05
C LEU A 69 3.79 6.76 -3.30
N GLY A 70 5.07 6.45 -3.51
CA GLY A 70 5.77 5.37 -2.81
C GLY A 70 5.88 5.62 -1.31
N ALA A 71 6.39 6.78 -0.91
CA ALA A 71 6.50 7.17 0.50
C ALA A 71 5.13 7.20 1.18
N GLY A 72 4.13 7.81 0.54
CA GLY A 72 2.75 7.85 1.02
C GLY A 72 2.14 6.45 1.13
N GLY A 73 2.38 5.58 0.17
CA GLY A 73 1.99 4.17 0.22
C GLY A 73 2.59 3.45 1.44
N GLY A 74 3.85 3.72 1.76
CA GLY A 74 4.51 3.20 2.97
C GLY A 74 3.85 3.66 4.27
N VAL A 75 3.47 4.94 4.37
CA VAL A 75 2.70 5.45 5.52
C VAL A 75 1.32 4.80 5.62
N MET A 76 0.65 4.60 4.47
CA MET A 76 -0.67 3.95 4.42
C MET A 76 -0.63 2.50 4.93
N VAL A 77 0.49 1.78 4.80
CA VAL A 77 0.61 0.43 5.37
C VAL A 77 0.34 0.44 6.88
N SER A 78 1.01 1.32 7.62
CA SER A 78 0.80 1.41 9.07
C SER A 78 -0.62 1.83 9.42
N LEU A 79 -1.18 2.83 8.73
CA LEU A 79 -2.54 3.31 9.01
C LEU A 79 -3.61 2.25 8.74
N ILE A 80 -3.53 1.58 7.58
CA ILE A 80 -4.48 0.53 7.22
C ILE A 80 -4.33 -0.67 8.15
N ALA A 81 -3.10 -1.06 8.52
CA ALA A 81 -2.89 -2.15 9.47
C ALA A 81 -3.54 -1.86 10.83
N MET A 82 -3.35 -0.65 11.38
CA MET A 82 -4.00 -0.25 12.64
C MET A 82 -5.53 -0.28 12.53
N LEU A 83 -6.09 0.20 11.42
CA LEU A 83 -7.53 0.12 11.17
C LEU A 83 -8.01 -1.33 11.12
N LEU A 84 -7.30 -2.22 10.42
CA LEU A 84 -7.65 -3.64 10.35
C LEU A 84 -7.64 -4.32 11.72
N LEU A 85 -6.64 -4.03 12.56
CA LEU A 85 -6.59 -4.55 13.94
C LEU A 85 -7.76 -4.04 14.77
N ALA A 86 -8.09 -2.75 14.65
CA ALA A 86 -9.23 -2.16 15.36
C ALA A 86 -10.57 -2.76 14.92
N PHE A 87 -10.77 -2.95 13.61
CA PHE A 87 -11.96 -3.60 13.06
C PHE A 87 -12.07 -5.05 13.53
N LYS A 88 -10.97 -5.81 13.47
CA LYS A 88 -10.96 -7.22 13.89
C LYS A 88 -11.29 -7.36 15.38
N THR A 89 -10.67 -6.54 16.23
CA THR A 89 -10.97 -6.48 17.67
C THR A 89 -12.42 -6.11 17.95
N GLY A 90 -13.01 -5.21 17.15
CA GLY A 90 -14.40 -4.80 17.33
C GLY A 90 -15.43 -5.85 16.89
N ILE A 91 -15.07 -6.72 15.94
CA ILE A 91 -15.95 -7.79 15.44
C ILE A 91 -15.95 -8.98 16.41
N HIS A 92 -14.80 -9.31 16.99
CA HIS A 92 -14.71 -10.32 18.04
C HIS A 92 -15.15 -9.70 19.37
N ALA A 93 -16.39 -9.93 19.79
CA ALA A 93 -16.96 -9.38 21.02
C ALA A 93 -16.34 -10.01 22.30
N HIS A 94 -15.04 -9.89 22.49
CA HIS A 94 -14.32 -10.33 23.68
C HIS A 94 -14.27 -9.21 24.73
N GLY A 95 -14.22 -9.60 26.01
CA GLY A 95 -14.07 -8.66 27.13
C GLY A 95 -12.68 -8.01 27.22
N LEU A 96 -11.72 -8.49 26.42
CA LEU A 96 -10.37 -7.97 26.32
C LEU A 96 -10.01 -7.77 24.84
N PRO A 97 -9.23 -6.73 24.48
CA PRO A 97 -8.76 -6.54 23.11
C PRO A 97 -7.88 -7.71 22.63
N ASP A 98 -8.08 -8.13 21.38
CA ASP A 98 -7.27 -9.18 20.72
C ASP A 98 -5.80 -8.77 20.55
N TYR A 99 -5.55 -7.47 20.44
CA TYR A 99 -4.22 -6.91 20.21
C TYR A 99 -3.82 -5.94 21.32
N THR A 100 -2.58 -6.07 21.79
CA THR A 100 -2.08 -5.24 22.89
C THR A 100 -1.61 -3.86 22.40
N PRO A 101 -1.57 -2.84 23.30
CA PRO A 101 -1.00 -1.54 22.97
C PRO A 101 0.44 -1.62 22.44
N GLU A 102 1.24 -2.56 22.92
CA GLU A 102 2.63 -2.77 22.50
C GLU A 102 2.72 -3.23 21.03
N GLN A 103 1.77 -4.04 20.57
CA GLN A 103 1.68 -4.49 19.19
C GLN A 103 1.32 -3.35 18.24
N VAL A 104 0.37 -2.49 18.64
CA VAL A 104 0.02 -1.27 17.88
C VAL A 104 1.21 -0.32 17.83
N ALA A 105 1.89 -0.10 18.96
CA ALA A 105 3.10 0.71 19.02
C ALA A 105 4.23 0.16 18.15
N ALA A 106 4.35 -1.17 18.03
CA ALA A 106 5.31 -1.81 17.14
C ALA A 106 5.04 -1.49 15.66
N ILE A 107 3.79 -1.45 15.22
CA ILE A 107 3.42 -1.03 13.85
C ILE A 107 3.81 0.44 13.61
N ILE A 108 3.49 1.32 14.57
CA ILE A 108 3.83 2.74 14.47
C ILE A 108 5.35 2.92 14.33
N ARG A 109 6.15 2.21 15.14
CA ARG A 109 7.61 2.23 15.06
C ARG A 109 8.17 1.69 13.73
N GLN A 110 7.42 0.85 13.01
CA GLN A 110 7.80 0.36 11.68
C GLN A 110 7.43 1.32 10.54
N THR A 111 6.62 2.36 10.80
CA THR A 111 6.20 3.34 9.77
C THR A 111 7.36 3.95 8.99
N PRO A 112 8.49 4.36 9.62
CA PRO A 112 9.64 4.87 8.87
C PRO A 112 10.21 3.82 7.90
N ALA A 113 10.31 2.55 8.32
CA ALA A 113 10.81 1.48 7.47
C ALA A 113 9.89 1.26 6.24
N TRP A 114 8.57 1.22 6.44
CA TRP A 114 7.61 1.12 5.34
C TRP A 114 7.66 2.34 4.41
N THR A 115 7.84 3.54 4.98
CA THR A 115 7.96 4.80 4.22
C THR A 115 9.20 4.79 3.34
N PHE A 116 10.35 4.38 3.88
CA PHE A 116 11.60 4.26 3.11
C PHE A 116 11.52 3.17 2.05
N ALA A 117 10.94 2.02 2.36
CA ALA A 117 10.74 0.94 1.38
C ALA A 117 9.84 1.41 0.22
N GLY A 118 8.73 2.08 0.54
CA GLY A 118 7.84 2.66 -0.45
C GLY A 118 8.51 3.74 -1.28
N LEU A 119 9.26 4.66 -0.67
CA LEU A 119 10.03 5.69 -1.36
C LEU A 119 11.04 5.06 -2.33
N ALA A 120 11.81 4.06 -1.88
CA ALA A 120 12.79 3.39 -2.71
C ALA A 120 12.15 2.72 -3.94
N LEU A 121 11.03 2.02 -3.76
CA LEU A 121 10.25 1.43 -4.85
C LEU A 121 9.70 2.49 -5.81
N GLY A 122 9.19 3.60 -5.27
CA GLY A 122 8.74 4.74 -6.07
C GLY A 122 9.86 5.33 -6.93
N LEU A 123 11.02 5.61 -6.33
CA LEU A 123 12.18 6.13 -7.06
C LEU A 123 12.66 5.16 -8.15
N ALA A 124 12.69 3.86 -7.87
CA ALA A 124 13.01 2.85 -8.88
C ALA A 124 12.00 2.90 -10.05
N GLY A 125 10.69 2.99 -9.75
CA GLY A 125 9.64 3.17 -10.76
C GLY A 125 9.82 4.44 -11.60
N ALA A 126 10.19 5.55 -10.97
CA ALA A 126 10.46 6.81 -11.68
C ALA A 126 11.58 6.67 -12.72
N VAL A 127 12.68 6.01 -12.35
CA VAL A 127 13.82 5.75 -13.25
C VAL A 127 13.40 4.88 -14.43
N LEU A 128 12.66 3.80 -14.17
CA LEU A 128 12.17 2.91 -15.23
C LEU A 128 11.23 3.64 -16.19
N ARG A 129 10.30 4.44 -15.65
CA ARG A 129 9.34 5.18 -16.47
C ARG A 129 10.01 6.23 -17.35
N TRP A 130 10.94 7.00 -16.79
CA TRP A 130 11.70 8.01 -17.53
C TRP A 130 12.53 7.41 -18.66
N ARG A 131 13.21 6.28 -18.42
CA ARG A 131 13.96 5.58 -19.48
C ARG A 131 13.05 5.15 -20.63
N GLY A 132 11.85 4.65 -20.32
CA GLY A 132 10.85 4.27 -21.33
C GLY A 132 10.31 5.45 -22.15
N ASP A 133 10.20 6.64 -21.56
CA ASP A 133 9.85 7.86 -22.30
C ASP A 133 10.99 8.32 -23.22
N ALA A 134 12.24 8.25 -22.74
CA ALA A 134 13.41 8.63 -23.52
C ALA A 134 13.58 7.75 -24.77
N SER A 135 13.34 6.43 -24.66
CA SER A 135 13.44 5.51 -25.80
C SER A 135 12.35 5.66 -26.86
N ARG A 136 11.22 6.30 -26.53
CA ARG A 136 10.11 6.56 -27.48
C ARG A 136 10.24 7.90 -28.22
N GLY A 137 11.28 8.66 -27.90
CA GLY A 137 11.46 10.02 -28.41
C GLY A 137 12.72 10.27 -29.21
N GLY A 138 13.52 9.24 -29.45
CA GLY A 138 14.57 9.23 -30.46
C GLY A 138 14.09 8.61 -31.77
#